data_AF-A0A7R8Z9R0-F1
#
_entry.id   AF-A0A7R8Z9R0-F1
#
_cell.length_a   1.000
_cell.length_b   1.000
_cell.length_c   1.000
_cell.angle_alpha   90.00
_cell.angle_beta   90.00
_cell.angle_gamma   90.00
#
_symmetry.space_group_name_H-M   'P 1'
#
loop_
_entity.id
_entity.type
_entity.pdbx_description
1 polymer ?
#
loop_
_entity_poly.entity_id
_entity_poly.type
_entity_poly.pdbx_seq_one_letter_code
_entity_poly.pdbx_strand_id
1 'polypeptide(L)'
;MQPVEEFYNTLEMRGKTKRIYLATDDPQVFKEIKTKYPKYEVIGSPEMAKYTTLESRYSDESLSGILLDIHFLSRSDYIVCTFSSQVGRLAYEIMQAYNVDASERYFSLDDVYYYGGQTHHYYEAVYPHKSNGDGEIDLNVDDVLNINKHYFNGSSKVKNIRTGQEGLVPSFKIQEKTESVLFPTYPEVFLGLD
;
A
#
# COMPACT_ATOMS: atom_id res chain seq x y z
N MET A 1 12.38 7.83 -0.62
CA MET A 1 12.79 8.05 -2.04
C MET A 1 13.38 6.82 -2.72
N GLN A 2 14.02 5.87 -2.03
CA GLN A 2 14.57 4.67 -2.68
C GLN A 2 13.50 3.89 -3.48
N PRO A 3 12.31 3.55 -2.94
CA PRO A 3 11.28 2.86 -3.73
C PRO A 3 10.81 3.63 -4.97
N VAL A 4 10.82 4.97 -4.89
CA VAL A 4 10.50 5.85 -6.03
C VAL A 4 11.57 5.72 -7.12
N GLU A 5 12.85 5.71 -6.76
CA GLU A 5 13.94 5.53 -7.73
C GLU A 5 13.90 4.14 -8.37
N GLU A 6 13.65 3.11 -7.57
CA GLU A 6 13.50 1.72 -8.04
C GLU A 6 12.37 1.61 -9.06
N PHE A 7 11.18 2.16 -8.76
CA PHE A 7 10.07 2.24 -9.71
C PHE A 7 10.47 2.96 -11.00
N TYR A 8 11.11 4.14 -10.90
CA TYR A 8 11.54 4.86 -12.10
C TYR A 8 12.62 4.14 -12.92
N ASN A 9 13.36 3.21 -12.31
CA ASN A 9 14.34 2.39 -13.02
C ASN A 9 13.68 1.20 -13.74
N THR A 10 12.50 0.75 -13.33
CA THR A 10 11.73 -0.28 -14.06
C THR A 10 11.09 0.29 -15.32
N LEU A 11 10.72 1.57 -15.28
CA LEU A 11 10.26 2.31 -16.44
C LEU A 11 11.47 2.55 -17.37
N GLU A 12 11.44 2.08 -18.61
CA GLU A 12 12.48 2.35 -19.63
C GLU A 12 12.49 3.84 -20.05
N MET A 13 12.84 4.72 -19.11
CA MET A 13 12.65 6.17 -19.18
C MET A 13 13.75 6.85 -19.99
N ARG A 14 13.75 6.67 -21.31
CA ARG A 14 14.60 7.47 -22.20
C ARG A 14 13.97 8.86 -22.42
N GLY A 15 14.61 9.89 -21.85
CA GLY A 15 14.31 11.29 -22.15
C GLY A 15 13.07 11.90 -21.48
N LYS A 16 12.50 11.25 -20.45
CA LYS A 16 11.33 11.75 -19.71
C LYS A 16 11.74 12.27 -18.32
N THR A 17 11.13 13.38 -17.90
CA THR A 17 11.29 13.96 -16.56
C THR A 17 10.70 13.04 -15.49
N LYS A 18 11.46 12.73 -14.44
CA LYS A 18 10.94 12.01 -13.26
C LYS A 18 10.13 13.00 -12.41
N ARG A 19 8.83 12.76 -12.24
CA ARG A 19 7.92 13.63 -11.47
C ARG A 19 7.45 12.93 -10.20
N ILE A 20 7.29 13.68 -9.12
CA ILE A 20 6.65 13.15 -7.92
C ILE A 20 5.53 14.10 -7.51
N TYR A 21 4.38 13.54 -7.14
CA TYR A 21 3.40 14.26 -6.35
C TYR A 21 3.73 14.02 -4.87
N LEU A 22 3.90 15.10 -4.11
CA LEU A 22 4.20 15.05 -2.69
C LEU A 22 2.99 15.56 -1.89
N ALA A 23 2.35 14.65 -1.15
CA ALA A 23 1.38 14.97 -0.10
C ALA A 23 2.05 14.77 1.26
N THR A 24 2.03 15.78 2.11
CA THR A 24 2.65 15.74 3.44
C THR A 24 2.06 16.81 4.34
N ASP A 25 2.00 16.50 5.64
CA ASP A 25 1.67 17.47 6.69
C ASP A 25 2.89 18.25 7.20
N ASP A 26 4.11 17.95 6.73
CA ASP A 26 5.32 18.71 7.03
C ASP A 26 5.79 19.54 5.81
N PRO A 27 5.58 20.87 5.82
CA PRO A 27 5.97 21.73 4.71
C PRO A 27 7.50 21.79 4.47
N GLN A 28 8.34 21.42 5.44
CA GLN A 28 9.80 21.42 5.28
C GLN A 28 10.28 20.34 4.31
N VAL A 29 9.52 19.25 4.16
CA VAL A 29 9.87 18.12 3.28
C VAL A 29 9.96 18.57 1.82
N PHE A 30 9.14 19.55 1.38
CA PHE A 30 9.25 20.11 0.03
C PHE A 30 10.63 20.70 -0.26
N LYS A 31 11.20 21.43 0.72
CA LYS A 31 12.53 22.05 0.58
C LYS A 31 13.62 20.98 0.62
N GLU A 32 13.49 20.01 1.51
CA GLU A 32 14.42 18.89 1.64
C GLU A 32 14.50 18.09 0.35
N ILE A 33 13.37 17.67 -0.22
CA ILE A 33 13.36 16.83 -1.41
C ILE A 33 13.93 17.59 -2.62
N LYS A 34 13.57 18.86 -2.82
CA LYS A 34 14.13 19.68 -3.91
C LYS A 34 15.64 19.82 -3.80
N THR A 35 16.19 19.82 -2.59
CA THR A 35 17.64 19.94 -2.34
C THR A 35 18.35 18.60 -2.52
N LYS A 36 17.83 17.53 -1.92
CA LYS A 36 18.47 16.20 -1.94
C LYS A 36 18.26 15.45 -3.26
N TYR A 37 17.18 15.74 -3.99
CA TYR A 37 16.77 15.02 -5.19
C TYR A 37 16.46 15.97 -6.37
N PRO A 38 17.44 16.79 -6.82
CA PRO A 38 17.21 17.85 -7.81
C PRO A 38 16.83 17.34 -9.21
N LYS A 39 17.03 16.05 -9.48
CA LYS A 39 16.63 15.36 -10.73
C LYS A 39 15.12 15.09 -10.82
N TYR A 40 14.37 15.31 -9.74
CA TYR A 40 12.92 15.11 -9.70
C TYR A 40 12.19 16.45 -9.78
N GLU A 41 11.16 16.49 -10.61
CA GLU A 41 10.17 17.56 -10.60
C GLU A 41 9.15 17.28 -9.48
N VAL A 42 9.12 18.13 -8.45
CA VAL A 42 8.24 17.97 -7.29
C VAL A 42 6.97 18.80 -7.49
N ILE A 43 5.85 18.09 -7.59
CA ILE A 43 4.48 18.62 -7.68
C ILE A 43 3.82 18.48 -6.31
N GLY A 44 2.99 19.45 -5.93
CA GLY A 44 2.26 19.47 -4.67
C GLY A 44 2.08 20.91 -4.20
N SER A 45 1.30 21.12 -3.15
CA SER A 45 1.07 22.46 -2.60
C SER A 45 1.70 22.60 -1.21
N PRO A 46 2.88 23.25 -1.09
CA PRO A 46 3.48 23.55 0.21
C PRO A 46 2.60 24.44 1.09
N GLU A 47 1.69 25.21 0.48
CA GLU A 47 0.73 26.04 1.22
C GLU A 47 -0.34 25.17 1.89
N MET A 48 -0.81 24.11 1.22
CA MET A 48 -1.79 23.18 1.80
C MET A 48 -1.21 22.39 2.98
N ALA A 49 0.09 22.07 2.95
CA ALA A 49 0.80 21.45 4.08
C ALA A 49 0.79 22.31 5.36
N LYS A 50 0.45 23.61 5.30
CA LYS A 50 0.31 24.46 6.51
C LYS A 50 -1.06 24.31 7.20
N TYR A 51 -2.08 23.90 6.46
CA TYR A 51 -3.46 23.75 6.94
C TYR A 51 -3.74 22.36 7.54
N THR A 52 -2.71 21.52 7.67
CA THR A 52 -2.76 20.19 8.32
C THR A 52 -2.48 20.24 9.82
N THR A 53 -2.11 21.43 10.33
CA THR A 53 -1.88 21.69 11.77
C THR A 53 -3.17 21.46 12.56
N LEU A 54 -3.06 20.97 13.81
CA LEU A 54 -4.21 20.61 14.64
C LEU A 54 -5.26 21.74 14.76
N GLU A 55 -4.83 22.99 14.71
CA GLU A 55 -5.67 24.17 14.86
C GLU A 55 -6.50 24.51 13.61
N SER A 56 -6.02 24.13 12.42
CA SER A 56 -6.67 24.42 11.12
C SER A 56 -7.19 23.17 10.40
N ARG A 57 -6.94 21.99 10.97
CA ARG A 57 -7.30 20.68 10.41
C ARG A 57 -8.79 20.51 10.11
N TYR A 58 -9.66 21.19 10.86
CA TYR A 58 -11.11 21.06 10.73
C TYR A 58 -11.72 22.30 10.07
N SER A 59 -11.14 22.73 8.95
CA SER A 59 -11.66 23.82 8.10
C SER A 59 -11.97 23.32 6.68
N ASP A 60 -12.80 24.07 5.96
CA ASP A 60 -13.17 23.76 4.56
C ASP A 60 -11.95 23.79 3.64
N GLU A 61 -10.96 24.66 3.93
CA GLU A 61 -9.70 24.73 3.22
C GLU A 61 -8.86 23.47 3.44
N SER A 62 -8.80 22.96 4.67
CA SER A 62 -8.08 21.72 5.00
C SER A 62 -8.75 20.51 4.34
N LEU A 63 -10.09 20.46 4.35
CA LEU A 63 -10.86 19.43 3.63
C LEU A 63 -10.59 19.47 2.13
N SER A 64 -10.60 20.65 1.52
CA SER A 64 -10.30 20.82 0.10
C SER A 64 -8.87 20.37 -0.22
N GLY A 65 -7.91 20.70 0.64
CA GLY A 65 -6.52 20.29 0.51
C GLY A 65 -6.34 18.78 0.53
N ILE A 66 -6.90 18.09 1.54
CA ILE A 66 -6.76 16.63 1.66
C ILE A 66 -7.48 15.89 0.52
N LEU A 67 -8.62 16.40 0.04
CA LEU A 67 -9.31 15.83 -1.11
C LEU A 67 -8.48 15.94 -2.39
N LEU A 68 -7.82 17.09 -2.61
CA LEU A 68 -6.90 17.27 -3.74
C LEU A 68 -5.69 16.34 -3.63
N ASP A 69 -5.10 16.21 -2.44
CA ASP A 69 -3.98 15.29 -2.20
C ASP A 69 -4.37 13.85 -2.50
N ILE A 70 -5.50 13.36 -1.97
CA ILE A 70 -6.01 12.02 -2.24
C ILE A 70 -6.26 11.82 -3.74
N HIS A 71 -6.85 12.83 -4.40
CA HIS A 71 -7.11 12.78 -5.83
C HIS A 71 -5.81 12.60 -6.62
N PHE A 72 -4.81 13.45 -6.42
CA PHE A 72 -3.56 13.36 -7.17
C PHE A 72 -2.72 12.13 -6.81
N LEU A 73 -2.74 11.68 -5.55
CA LEU A 73 -2.14 10.41 -5.15
C LEU A 73 -2.80 9.24 -5.91
N SER A 74 -4.13 9.17 -5.94
CA SER A 74 -4.87 8.09 -6.62
C SER A 74 -4.68 8.08 -8.14
N ARG A 75 -4.29 9.21 -8.73
CA ARG A 75 -4.04 9.38 -10.16
C ARG A 75 -2.56 9.19 -10.55
N SER A 76 -1.69 8.94 -9.57
CA SER A 76 -0.27 8.67 -9.80
C SER A 76 -0.06 7.29 -10.42
N ASP A 77 1.03 7.10 -11.15
CA ASP A 77 1.35 5.79 -11.75
C ASP A 77 1.74 4.73 -10.70
N TYR A 78 2.22 5.18 -9.53
CA TYR A 78 2.68 4.35 -8.41
C TYR A 78 2.61 5.15 -7.11
N ILE A 79 2.17 4.53 -6.01
CA ILE A 79 2.10 5.17 -4.68
C ILE A 79 3.24 4.65 -3.78
N VAL A 80 4.02 5.55 -3.19
CA VAL A 80 4.94 5.21 -2.09
C VAL A 80 4.47 5.91 -0.83
N CYS A 81 4.01 5.16 0.18
CA CYS A 81 3.43 5.74 1.39
C CYS A 81 3.59 4.82 2.61
N THR A 82 2.91 5.15 3.70
CA THR A 82 2.68 4.26 4.84
C THR A 82 1.22 3.81 4.82
N PHE A 83 0.97 2.51 4.78
CA PHE A 83 -0.40 1.98 4.89
C PHE A 83 -0.91 1.95 6.32
N SER A 84 -0.14 2.39 7.32
CA SER A 84 -0.73 2.82 8.60
C SER A 84 -1.62 4.07 8.44
N SER A 85 -1.38 4.91 7.43
CA SER A 85 -2.17 6.11 7.13
C SER A 85 -3.42 5.81 6.30
N GLN A 86 -4.59 6.23 6.79
CA GLN A 86 -5.85 6.13 6.06
C GLN A 86 -5.83 6.91 4.73
N VAL A 87 -5.08 8.02 4.66
CA VAL A 87 -4.94 8.80 3.41
C VAL A 87 -4.26 7.98 2.32
N GLY A 88 -3.20 7.24 2.69
CA GLY A 88 -2.50 6.35 1.77
C GLY A 88 -3.38 5.21 1.27
N ARG A 89 -4.14 4.57 2.18
CA ARG A 89 -5.07 3.49 1.83
C ARG A 89 -6.22 3.97 0.95
N LEU A 90 -6.83 5.11 1.27
CA LEU A 90 -7.92 5.67 0.47
C LEU A 90 -7.47 6.07 -0.94
N ALA A 91 -6.29 6.68 -1.09
CA ALA A 91 -5.74 6.97 -2.40
C ALA A 91 -5.48 5.70 -3.23
N TYR A 92 -4.98 4.64 -2.58
CA TYR A 92 -4.78 3.33 -3.20
C TYR A 92 -6.10 2.64 -3.59
N GLU A 93 -7.14 2.72 -2.76
CA GLU A 93 -8.48 2.19 -3.07
C GLU A 93 -9.07 2.89 -4.30
N ILE A 94 -9.00 4.22 -4.34
CA ILE A 94 -9.49 5.01 -5.48
C ILE A 94 -8.68 4.72 -6.76
N MET A 95 -7.38 4.46 -6.64
CA MET A 95 -6.53 4.07 -7.78
C MET A 95 -7.06 2.82 -8.50
N GLN A 96 -7.65 1.87 -7.77
CA GLN A 96 -8.22 0.65 -8.36
C GLN A 96 -9.42 0.96 -9.26
N ALA A 97 -10.19 2.01 -8.98
CA ALA A 97 -11.33 2.40 -9.82
C ALA A 97 -10.92 3.02 -11.17
N TYR A 98 -9.67 3.49 -11.30
CA TYR A 98 -9.16 4.13 -12.52
C TYR A 98 -8.31 3.22 -13.40
N ASN A 99 -8.05 1.99 -12.97
CA ASN A 99 -7.17 1.04 -13.67
C ASN A 99 -7.83 -0.34 -13.69
N VAL A 100 -7.50 -1.16 -14.70
CA VAL A 100 -8.02 -2.55 -14.76
C VAL A 100 -7.50 -3.37 -13.57
N ASP A 101 -6.21 -3.24 -13.30
CA ASP A 101 -5.55 -3.81 -12.12
C ASP A 101 -4.40 -2.89 -11.72
N ALA A 102 -4.49 -2.32 -10.52
CA ALA A 102 -3.46 -1.52 -9.89
C ALA A 102 -3.07 -2.09 -8.52
N SER A 103 -3.34 -3.36 -8.26
CA SER A 103 -3.07 -4.01 -6.98
C SER A 103 -1.60 -3.96 -6.60
N GLU A 104 -0.69 -4.06 -7.58
CA GLU A 104 0.77 -3.98 -7.34
C GLU A 104 1.35 -2.56 -7.47
N ARG A 105 0.53 -1.53 -7.72
CA ARG A 105 1.01 -0.16 -7.97
C ARG A 105 1.28 0.65 -6.71
N TYR A 106 1.86 0.01 -5.70
CA TYR A 106 2.24 0.66 -4.46
C TYR A 106 3.49 0.05 -3.83
N PHE A 107 4.12 0.83 -2.97
CA PHE A 107 5.08 0.36 -1.97
C PHE A 107 4.76 1.01 -0.61
N SER A 108 4.42 0.18 0.38
CA SER A 108 4.19 0.63 1.75
C SER A 108 5.47 0.49 2.58
N LEU A 109 5.79 1.51 3.38
CA LEU A 109 6.97 1.50 4.26
C LEU A 109 6.76 0.74 5.58
N ASP A 110 5.52 0.38 5.91
CA ASP A 110 5.18 -0.24 7.19
C ASP A 110 4.22 -1.43 7.06
N ASP A 111 2.93 -1.18 6.90
CA ASP A 111 1.88 -2.18 6.92
C ASP A 111 1.56 -2.70 5.51
N VAL A 112 0.98 -3.91 5.43
CA VAL A 112 0.23 -4.32 4.24
C VAL A 112 -1.10 -3.58 4.17
N TYR A 113 -1.80 -3.68 3.04
CA TYR A 113 -3.15 -3.14 2.95
C TYR A 113 -4.06 -3.81 3.99
N TYR A 114 -4.88 -3.00 4.66
CA TYR A 114 -5.93 -3.45 5.56
C TYR A 114 -7.07 -2.44 5.64
N TYR A 115 -8.26 -2.93 5.95
CA TYR A 115 -9.44 -2.16 6.24
C TYR A 115 -9.76 -2.21 7.75
N GLY A 116 -9.99 -1.06 8.38
CA GLY A 116 -10.28 -0.99 9.81
C GLY A 116 -11.58 -1.73 10.16
N GLY A 117 -11.48 -2.79 10.97
CA GLY A 117 -12.63 -3.64 11.31
C GLY A 117 -12.84 -4.84 10.39
N GLN A 118 -11.90 -5.13 9.49
CA GLN A 118 -11.94 -6.35 8.67
C GLN A 118 -11.91 -7.64 9.50
N THR A 119 -12.39 -8.72 8.91
CA THR A 119 -12.15 -10.07 9.40
C THR A 119 -10.67 -10.44 9.28
N HIS A 120 -10.28 -11.59 9.85
CA HIS A 120 -8.90 -12.05 9.77
C HIS A 120 -8.42 -12.15 8.32
N HIS A 121 -7.24 -11.60 8.06
CA HIS A 121 -6.56 -11.70 6.77
C HIS A 121 -5.70 -12.96 6.79
N TYR A 122 -6.27 -14.04 6.26
CA TYR A 122 -5.59 -15.32 6.22
C TYR A 122 -4.70 -15.46 4.99
N TYR A 123 -3.60 -16.17 5.20
CA TYR A 123 -2.75 -16.70 4.15
C TYR A 123 -2.78 -18.22 4.24
N GLU A 124 -2.42 -18.88 3.16
CA GLU A 124 -2.21 -20.32 3.15
C GLU A 124 -0.83 -20.66 2.58
N ALA A 125 -0.20 -21.68 3.16
CA ALA A 125 1.06 -22.19 2.67
C ALA A 125 0.86 -23.00 1.38
N VAL A 126 1.50 -22.59 0.30
CA VAL A 126 1.47 -23.28 -1.00
C VAL A 126 2.68 -24.19 -1.22
N TYR A 127 3.74 -23.97 -0.44
CA TYR A 127 4.94 -24.81 -0.45
C TYR A 127 5.34 -25.20 0.98
N PRO A 128 5.86 -26.42 1.17
CA PRO A 128 6.38 -26.82 2.46
C PRO A 128 7.64 -26.02 2.82
N HIS A 129 7.86 -25.84 4.12
CA HIS A 129 9.07 -25.22 4.64
C HIS A 129 9.52 -25.96 5.88
N LYS A 130 10.82 -26.28 5.91
CA LYS A 130 11.53 -26.67 7.12
C LYS A 130 12.34 -25.48 7.60
N SER A 131 12.18 -25.13 8.87
CA SER A 131 12.89 -24.02 9.50
C SER A 131 14.40 -24.20 9.32
N ASN A 132 15.08 -23.19 8.80
CA ASN A 132 16.51 -23.20 8.51
C ASN A 132 17.20 -21.92 9.05
N GLY A 133 16.89 -21.56 10.29
CA GLY A 133 17.47 -20.39 10.96
C GLY A 133 16.74 -20.06 12.26
N ASP A 134 17.30 -19.12 13.02
CA ASP A 134 16.69 -18.65 14.26
C ASP A 134 15.39 -17.90 13.97
N GLY A 135 14.30 -18.37 14.58
CA GLY A 135 12.98 -17.73 14.51
C GLY A 135 12.13 -18.11 13.30
N GLU A 136 12.59 -19.01 12.41
CA GLU A 136 11.74 -19.60 11.38
C GLU A 136 10.81 -20.69 11.94
N ILE A 137 9.69 -20.95 11.28
CA ILE A 137 8.75 -22.02 11.63
C ILE A 137 8.52 -22.97 10.46
N ASP A 138 8.16 -24.22 10.78
CA ASP A 138 7.77 -25.21 9.79
C ASP A 138 6.41 -24.86 9.15
N LEU A 139 6.30 -25.08 7.84
CA LEU A 139 5.05 -25.03 7.09
C LEU A 139 4.78 -26.37 6.41
N ASN A 140 3.54 -26.84 6.54
CA ASN A 140 2.97 -27.82 5.63
C ASN A 140 2.12 -27.10 4.58
N VAL A 141 1.99 -27.68 3.39
CA VAL A 141 1.03 -27.20 2.40
C VAL A 141 -0.38 -27.19 3.03
N ASP A 142 -1.16 -26.16 2.70
CA ASP A 142 -2.50 -25.86 3.21
C ASP A 142 -2.57 -25.37 4.68
N ASP A 143 -1.43 -25.14 5.34
CA ASP A 143 -1.43 -24.49 6.65
C ASP A 143 -2.01 -23.07 6.53
N VAL A 144 -3.02 -22.76 7.35
CA VAL A 144 -3.60 -21.42 7.43
C VAL A 144 -2.79 -20.56 8.38
N LEU A 145 -2.48 -19.35 7.95
CA LEU A 145 -1.55 -18.42 8.58
C LEU A 145 -2.23 -17.07 8.81
N ASN A 146 -1.96 -16.45 9.95
CA ASN A 146 -2.19 -15.02 10.12
C ASN A 146 -0.89 -14.29 9.78
N ILE A 147 -0.96 -13.30 8.88
CA ILE A 147 0.19 -12.44 8.60
C ILE A 147 0.30 -11.36 9.67
N ASN A 148 1.48 -11.25 10.29
CA ASN A 148 1.76 -10.18 11.25
C ASN A 148 2.51 -9.04 10.56
N LYS A 149 3.46 -9.36 9.67
CA LYS A 149 4.29 -8.36 8.97
C LYS A 149 4.98 -8.95 7.74
N HIS A 150 5.03 -8.21 6.64
CA HIS A 150 6.00 -8.46 5.57
C HIS A 150 7.26 -7.62 5.81
N TYR A 151 8.45 -8.23 5.71
CA TYR A 151 9.71 -7.51 5.91
C TYR A 151 10.30 -6.94 4.61
N PHE A 152 9.68 -7.21 3.46
CA PHE A 152 10.15 -6.78 2.13
C PHE A 152 11.60 -7.20 1.82
N ASN A 153 12.09 -8.24 2.49
CA ASN A 153 13.42 -8.83 2.32
C ASN A 153 13.37 -10.30 1.90
N GLY A 154 12.21 -10.77 1.44
CA GLY A 154 11.93 -12.17 1.11
C GLY A 154 11.27 -12.97 2.23
N SER A 155 11.19 -12.44 3.46
CA SER A 155 10.55 -13.10 4.61
C SER A 155 9.31 -12.36 5.13
N SER A 156 8.40 -13.12 5.73
CA SER A 156 7.20 -12.64 6.41
C SER A 156 7.12 -13.23 7.82
N LYS A 157 6.65 -12.43 8.78
CA LYS A 157 6.28 -12.92 10.11
C LYS A 157 4.85 -13.41 10.07
N VAL A 158 4.64 -14.66 10.44
CA VAL A 158 3.31 -15.28 10.46
C VAL A 158 3.07 -16.04 11.75
N LYS A 159 1.80 -16.24 12.07
CA LYS A 159 1.35 -17.20 13.08
C LYS A 159 0.64 -18.36 12.38
N ASN A 160 1.19 -19.57 12.50
CA ASN A 160 0.57 -20.77 11.96
C ASN A 160 -0.58 -21.22 12.88
N ILE A 161 -1.79 -21.29 12.33
CA ILE A 161 -2.99 -21.61 13.11
C ILE A 161 -2.99 -23.06 13.58
N ARG A 162 -2.45 -23.99 12.78
CA ARG A 162 -2.39 -25.41 13.12
C ARG A 162 -1.45 -25.68 14.31
N THR A 163 -0.27 -25.06 14.32
CA THR A 163 0.75 -25.31 15.37
C THR A 163 0.70 -24.30 16.51
N GLY A 164 0.07 -23.15 16.31
CA GLY A 164 0.10 -22.02 17.24
C GLY A 164 1.46 -21.28 17.27
N GLN A 165 2.44 -21.73 16.50
CA GLN A 165 3.78 -21.14 16.47
C GLN A 165 3.76 -19.82 15.68
N GLU A 166 4.55 -18.86 16.14
CA GLU A 166 4.79 -17.60 15.47
C GLU A 166 6.27 -17.50 15.09
N GLY A 167 6.55 -17.11 13.86
CA GLY A 167 7.92 -16.94 13.38
C GLY A 167 7.98 -16.52 11.92
N LEU A 168 9.17 -16.64 11.35
CA LEU A 168 9.48 -16.24 9.99
C LEU A 168 9.23 -17.38 9.00
N VAL A 169 8.76 -17.02 7.82
CA VAL A 169 8.64 -17.91 6.66
C VAL A 169 9.03 -17.16 5.39
N PRO A 170 9.55 -17.83 4.35
CA PRO A 170 9.77 -17.19 3.06
C PRO A 170 8.45 -16.74 2.43
N SER A 171 8.32 -15.47 2.06
CA SER A 171 7.07 -14.86 1.59
C SER A 171 6.54 -15.50 0.32
N PHE A 172 7.40 -16.03 -0.55
CA PHE A 172 6.97 -16.71 -1.79
C PHE A 172 6.30 -18.07 -1.56
N LYS A 173 6.35 -18.59 -0.32
CA LYS A 173 5.75 -19.89 0.04
C LYS A 173 4.32 -19.81 0.56
N ILE A 174 3.79 -18.60 0.67
CA ILE A 174 2.46 -18.33 1.18
C ILE A 174 1.71 -17.49 0.14
N GLN A 175 0.40 -17.68 0.06
CA GLN A 175 -0.47 -16.85 -0.76
C GLN A 175 -1.65 -16.35 0.08
N GLU A 176 -2.22 -15.23 -0.33
CA GLU A 176 -3.41 -14.69 0.31
C GLU A 176 -4.58 -15.66 0.12
N LYS A 177 -5.31 -15.94 1.21
CA LYS A 177 -6.49 -16.80 1.18
C LYS A 177 -7.70 -15.92 0.89
N THR A 178 -8.21 -15.97 -0.34
CA THR A 178 -9.42 -15.24 -0.72
C THR A 178 -10.64 -15.83 -0.04
N GLU A 179 -11.28 -15.03 0.82
CA GLU A 179 -12.56 -15.36 1.44
C GLU A 179 -13.72 -14.92 0.54
N SER A 180 -14.80 -15.71 0.49
CA SER A 180 -15.99 -15.38 -0.29
C SER A 180 -17.22 -15.33 0.59
N VAL A 181 -18.11 -14.37 0.31
CA VAL A 181 -19.38 -14.19 1.00
C VAL A 181 -20.48 -14.06 -0.04
N LEU A 182 -21.63 -14.66 0.22
CA LEU A 182 -22.79 -14.55 -0.65
C LEU A 182 -23.43 -13.16 -0.46
N PHE A 183 -23.22 -12.26 -1.42
CA PHE A 183 -23.90 -10.98 -1.51
C PHE A 183 -25.16 -11.10 -2.40
N PRO A 184 -26.18 -10.25 -2.20
CA PRO A 184 -27.30 -10.14 -3.14
C PRO A 184 -26.81 -9.81 -4.55
N THR A 185 -27.37 -10.48 -5.56
CA THR A 185 -26.98 -10.31 -6.98
C THR A 185 -27.77 -9.22 -7.72
N TYR A 186 -28.80 -8.65 -7.09
CA TYR A 186 -29.69 -7.60 -7.64
C TYR A 186 -30.13 -7.87 -9.09
N PRO A 187 -30.81 -9.01 -9.38
CA PRO A 187 -31.19 -9.41 -10.74
C PRO A 187 -32.12 -8.41 -11.46
N GLU A 188 -32.77 -7.52 -10.71
CA GLU A 188 -33.60 -6.43 -11.22
C GLU A 188 -32.80 -5.28 -11.86
N VAL A 189 -31.49 -5.19 -11.63
CA VAL A 189 -30.62 -4.15 -12.17
C VAL A 189 -30.13 -4.55 -13.56
N PHE A 190 -30.57 -3.83 -14.59
CA PHE A 190 -30.08 -4.01 -15.96
C PHE A 190 -28.70 -3.39 -16.12
N LEU A 191 -27.66 -4.21 -16.36
CA LEU A 191 -26.27 -3.76 -16.47
C LEU A 191 -25.85 -3.33 -17.88
N GLY A 192 -26.69 -3.53 -18.91
CA GLY A 192 -26.42 -3.06 -20.28
C GLY A 192 -25.13 -3.59 -20.92
N LEU A 193 -24.60 -4.72 -20.43
CA LEU A 193 -23.43 -5.38 -20.97
C LEU A 193 -23.88 -6.51 -21.91
N ASP A 194 -24.10 -6.17 -23.18
CA ASP A 194 -24.17 -7.11 -24.31
C ASP A 194 -22.90 -7.00 -25.16
#